data_AF-A0A2V5MSS8-F1
#
_entry.id   AF-A0A2V5MSS8-F1
#
_cell.length_a   1.000
_cell.length_b   1.000
_cell.length_c   1.000
_cell.angle_alpha   90.00
_cell.angle_beta   90.00
_cell.angle_gamma   90.00
#
_symmetry.space_group_name_H-M   'P 1'
#
loop_
_entity.id
_entity.type
_entity.pdbx_description
1 polymer ?
#
loop_
_entity_poly.entity_id
_entity_poly.type
_entity_poly.pdbx_seq_one_letter_code
_entity_poly.pdbx_strand_id
1 'polypeptide(L)'
;MRRGDFDAAWVISDEVLSERQGLSCDDRPRHEQWVWRGEPLRGNVLIRCNHGLGDTIQFIRYAAIVRGIVERVIVEAPPELLSLLRTAEGIDRVVPQGHEDDTFYDAAVEVMELPHVFRTDIHNIPARVPYFRIAPEPVSFTARLNVGLVWH
;
A
#
# COMPACT_ATOMS: atom_id res chain seq x y z
N MET A 1 -6.56 -18.11 -2.84
CA MET A 1 -6.80 -17.66 -1.44
C MET A 1 -8.11 -18.14 -0.80
N ARG A 2 -9.24 -18.37 -1.50
CA ARG A 2 -10.53 -18.76 -0.86
C ARG A 2 -10.52 -20.04 0.02
N ARG A 3 -9.46 -20.85 -0.02
CA ARG A 3 -9.27 -22.05 0.83
C ARG A 3 -8.33 -21.84 2.02
N GLY A 4 -7.82 -20.62 2.23
CA GLY A 4 -6.79 -20.35 3.25
C GLY A 4 -5.39 -20.86 2.88
N ASP A 5 -5.23 -21.44 1.69
CA ASP A 5 -3.94 -21.88 1.16
C ASP A 5 -3.24 -20.69 0.49
N PHE A 6 -2.46 -19.97 1.29
CA PHE A 6 -1.68 -18.81 0.87
C PHE A 6 -0.39 -19.24 0.16
N ASP A 7 0.28 -20.28 0.66
CA ASP A 7 1.53 -20.79 0.10
C ASP A 7 1.36 -21.23 -1.36
N ALA A 8 0.32 -22.01 -1.67
CA ALA A 8 0.08 -22.41 -3.06
C ALA A 8 -0.24 -21.21 -3.97
N ALA A 9 -0.89 -20.18 -3.44
CA ALA A 9 -1.14 -18.95 -4.20
C ALA A 9 0.16 -18.17 -4.45
N TRP A 10 1.05 -18.13 -3.46
CA TRP A 10 2.33 -17.46 -3.58
C TRP A 10 3.28 -18.12 -4.56
N VAL A 11 3.27 -19.46 -4.67
CA VAL A 11 4.05 -20.18 -5.68
C VAL A 11 3.65 -19.74 -7.10
N ILE A 12 2.36 -19.58 -7.38
CA ILE A 12 1.89 -19.13 -8.71
C ILE A 12 2.39 -17.71 -9.00
N SER A 13 2.31 -16.81 -8.01
CA SER A 13 2.86 -15.45 -8.13
C SER A 13 4.37 -15.47 -8.37
N ASP A 14 5.11 -16.32 -7.66
CA ASP A 14 6.56 -16.47 -7.81
C ASP A 14 6.96 -16.93 -9.20
N GLU A 15 6.23 -17.91 -9.75
CA GLU A 15 6.47 -18.42 -11.11
C GLU A 15 6.32 -17.29 -12.13
N VAL A 16 5.22 -16.54 -12.07
CA VAL A 16 4.97 -15.39 -12.97
C VAL A 16 6.03 -14.28 -12.82
N LEU A 17 6.51 -14.05 -11.59
CA LEU A 17 7.53 -13.04 -11.32
C LEU A 17 8.94 -13.50 -11.74
N SER A 18 9.22 -14.80 -11.70
CA SER A 18 10.51 -15.39 -12.08
C SER A 18 10.83 -15.20 -13.56
N GLU A 19 9.81 -15.22 -14.42
CA GLU A 19 9.92 -14.95 -15.86
C GLU A 19 10.47 -13.55 -16.18
N ARG A 20 10.48 -12.65 -15.19
CA ARG A 20 10.91 -11.25 -15.33
C ARG A 20 12.35 -11.02 -14.87
N GLN A 21 13.02 -12.03 -14.31
CA GLN A 21 14.38 -11.87 -13.78
C GLN A 21 15.37 -11.47 -14.88
N GLY A 22 16.16 -10.43 -14.63
CA GLY A 22 17.24 -9.97 -15.53
C GLY A 22 16.78 -9.17 -16.75
N LEU A 23 15.48 -8.97 -16.94
CA LEU A 23 14.94 -8.05 -17.93
C LEU A 23 14.97 -6.61 -17.35
N SER A 24 14.74 -5.56 -18.16
CA SER A 24 14.35 -4.22 -17.67
C SER A 24 12.94 -3.88 -18.15
N CYS A 25 12.27 -3.00 -17.42
CA CYS A 25 10.94 -2.49 -17.75
C CYS A 25 10.86 -0.96 -17.71
N ASP A 26 11.98 -0.25 -17.57
CA ASP A 26 12.00 1.19 -17.28
C ASP A 26 11.36 2.02 -18.40
N ASP A 27 11.47 1.52 -19.63
CA ASP A 27 10.92 2.02 -20.88
C ASP A 27 9.41 1.74 -21.06
N ARG A 28 8.79 0.96 -20.16
CA ARG A 28 7.36 0.67 -20.20
C ARG A 28 6.53 1.74 -19.49
N PRO A 29 5.25 1.91 -19.85
CA PRO A 29 4.31 2.71 -19.07
C PRO A 29 4.33 2.30 -17.59
N ARG A 30 4.15 3.25 -16.67
CA ARG A 30 4.24 2.99 -15.21
C ARG A 30 3.39 1.80 -14.74
N HIS A 31 2.19 1.62 -15.28
CA HIS A 31 1.30 0.50 -14.92
C HIS A 31 1.76 -0.87 -15.45
N GLU A 32 2.76 -0.90 -16.33
CA GLU A 32 3.39 -2.12 -16.88
C GLU A 32 4.82 -2.34 -16.35
N GLN A 33 5.37 -1.36 -15.63
CA GLN A 33 6.65 -1.50 -14.93
C GLN A 33 6.53 -2.53 -13.82
N TRP A 34 7.59 -3.30 -13.59
CA TRP A 34 7.60 -4.28 -12.52
C TRP A 34 7.71 -3.61 -11.17
N VAL A 35 7.20 -4.34 -10.20
CA VAL A 35 7.09 -3.95 -8.81
C VAL A 35 8.23 -4.58 -8.00
N TRP A 36 8.70 -3.84 -7.02
CA TRP A 36 9.64 -4.26 -5.99
C TRP A 36 9.11 -5.51 -5.29
N ARG A 37 9.97 -6.51 -5.10
CA ARG A 37 9.59 -7.82 -4.56
C ARG A 37 10.05 -8.03 -3.11
N GLY A 38 10.50 -6.97 -2.44
CA GLY A 38 11.04 -7.02 -1.08
C GLY A 38 12.53 -7.31 -0.99
N GLU A 39 13.25 -7.30 -2.12
CA GLU A 39 14.70 -7.33 -2.11
C GLU A 39 15.28 -6.17 -1.26
N PRO A 40 16.44 -6.36 -0.61
CA PRO A 40 17.05 -5.32 0.22
C PRO A 40 17.23 -4.01 -0.55
N LEU A 41 16.59 -2.94 -0.06
CA LEU A 41 16.62 -1.62 -0.69
C LEU A 41 16.91 -0.56 0.37
N ARG A 42 17.96 0.25 0.16
CA ARG A 42 18.30 1.37 1.05
C ARG A 42 17.76 2.72 0.58
N GLY A 43 16.88 2.73 -0.41
CA GLY A 43 16.34 3.92 -1.05
C GLY A 43 14.88 4.22 -0.70
N ASN A 44 14.23 5.00 -1.56
CA ASN A 44 12.84 5.42 -1.46
C ASN A 44 11.93 4.42 -2.20
N VAL A 45 10.83 4.02 -1.57
CA VAL A 45 9.79 3.20 -2.19
C VAL A 45 8.54 4.02 -2.44
N LEU A 46 8.01 3.91 -3.66
CA LEU A 46 6.67 4.35 -4.01
C LEU A 46 5.66 3.20 -3.86
N ILE A 47 4.70 3.33 -2.97
CA ILE A 47 3.54 2.44 -2.89
C ILE A 47 2.42 3.04 -3.74
N ARG A 48 2.01 2.33 -4.80
CA ARG A 48 0.92 2.72 -5.69
C ARG A 48 -0.37 2.05 -5.24
N CYS A 49 -1.43 2.83 -5.07
CA CYS A 49 -2.74 2.36 -4.62
C CYS A 49 -3.74 2.35 -5.78
N ASN A 50 -3.55 1.46 -6.76
CA ASN A 50 -4.25 1.53 -8.05
C ASN A 50 -5.70 1.03 -8.03
N HIS A 51 -6.14 0.48 -6.90
CA HIS A 51 -7.42 -0.19 -6.74
C HIS A 51 -8.42 0.61 -5.90
N GLY A 52 -9.47 -0.03 -5.40
CA GLY A 52 -10.53 0.64 -4.67
C GLY A 52 -10.06 1.32 -3.38
N LEU A 53 -10.86 2.26 -2.89
CA LEU A 53 -10.59 2.94 -1.62
C LEU A 53 -10.45 1.95 -0.45
N GLY A 54 -11.27 0.89 -0.45
CA GLY A 54 -11.22 -0.17 0.54
C GLY A 54 -9.92 -0.96 0.53
N ASP A 55 -9.43 -1.32 -0.66
CA ASP A 55 -8.15 -2.05 -0.80
C ASP A 55 -6.99 -1.20 -0.31
N THR A 56 -6.99 0.09 -0.65
CA THR A 56 -6.00 1.06 -0.16
C THR A 56 -6.00 1.11 1.36
N ILE A 57 -7.16 1.33 1.98
CA ILE A 57 -7.29 1.37 3.44
C ILE A 57 -6.86 0.05 4.08
N GLN A 58 -7.22 -1.08 3.48
CA GLN A 58 -6.91 -2.41 3.99
C GLN A 58 -5.41 -2.68 3.95
N PHE A 59 -4.74 -2.44 2.82
CA PHE A 59 -3.36 -2.87 2.60
C PHE A 59 -2.31 -1.79 2.92
N ILE A 60 -2.69 -0.53 3.12
CA ILE A 60 -1.71 0.49 3.53
C ILE A 60 -1.08 0.23 4.90
N ARG A 61 -1.65 -0.68 5.71
CA ARG A 61 -1.06 -1.13 6.99
C ARG A 61 0.37 -1.67 6.86
N TYR A 62 0.78 -2.10 5.68
CA TYR A 62 2.14 -2.56 5.41
C TYR A 62 3.15 -1.41 5.30
N ALA A 63 2.72 -0.15 5.15
CA ALA A 63 3.61 1.00 5.02
C ALA A 63 4.58 1.11 6.20
N ALA A 64 4.12 0.83 7.43
CA ALA A 64 4.98 0.80 8.61
C ALA A 64 6.09 -0.27 8.54
N ILE A 65 5.80 -1.42 7.94
CA ILE A 65 6.78 -2.50 7.78
C ILE A 65 7.78 -2.14 6.69
N VAL A 66 7.28 -1.65 5.53
CA VAL A 66 8.13 -1.15 4.44
C VAL A 66 9.06 -0.07 4.96
N ARG A 67 8.54 0.89 5.73
CA ARG A 67 9.32 1.98 6.32
C ARG A 67 10.46 1.51 7.21
N GLY A 68 10.32 0.36 7.85
CA GLY A 68 11.35 -0.25 8.68
C GLY A 68 12.53 -0.83 7.90
N ILE A 69 12.37 -1.03 6.58
CA ILE A 69 13.40 -1.64 5.72
C ILE A 69 13.89 -0.74 4.58
N VAL A 70 13.33 0.47 4.43
CA VAL A 70 13.70 1.45 3.38
C VAL A 70 13.94 2.85 3.95
N GLU A 71 14.50 3.78 3.15
CA GLU A 71 14.76 5.15 3.60
C GLU A 71 13.48 5.97 3.73
N ARG A 72 12.62 5.94 2.71
CA ARG A 72 11.34 6.66 2.69
C ARG A 72 10.25 5.86 2.00
N VAL A 73 9.03 6.07 2.45
CA VAL A 73 7.80 5.58 1.83
C VAL A 73 7.02 6.76 1.28
N ILE A 74 6.88 6.80 -0.03
CA ILE A 74 5.95 7.66 -0.74
C ILE A 74 4.72 6.82 -1.10
N VAL A 75 3.53 7.39 -0.97
CA VAL A 75 2.27 6.75 -1.36
C VAL A 75 1.58 7.56 -2.43
N GLU A 76 1.30 6.94 -3.57
CA GLU A 76 0.45 7.49 -4.63
C GLU A 76 -0.94 6.86 -4.52
N ALA A 77 -1.98 7.68 -4.29
CA ALA A 77 -3.33 7.19 -4.00
C ALA A 77 -4.45 8.10 -4.55
N PRO A 78 -5.70 7.61 -4.60
CA PRO A 78 -6.86 8.42 -4.96
C PRO A 78 -6.96 9.68 -4.07
N PRO A 79 -7.24 10.86 -4.66
CA PRO A 79 -7.31 12.15 -3.94
C PRO A 79 -8.15 12.11 -2.65
N GLU A 80 -9.22 11.33 -2.65
CA GLU A 80 -10.16 11.14 -1.54
C GLU A 80 -9.50 10.59 -0.26
N LEU A 81 -8.38 9.88 -0.38
CA LEU A 81 -7.69 9.25 0.75
C LEU A 81 -6.46 10.02 1.23
N LEU A 82 -6.05 11.10 0.55
CA LEU A 82 -4.81 11.81 0.89
C LEU A 82 -4.77 12.31 2.34
N SER A 83 -5.88 12.87 2.82
CA SER A 83 -5.98 13.37 4.19
C SER A 83 -5.82 12.23 5.21
N LEU A 84 -6.49 11.10 4.98
CA LEU A 84 -6.41 9.91 5.83
C LEU A 84 -5.01 9.30 5.81
N LEU A 85 -4.44 9.09 4.62
CA LEU A 85 -3.15 8.44 4.43
C LEU A 85 -2.00 9.24 5.08
N ARG A 86 -2.08 10.57 5.12
CA ARG A 86 -1.09 11.39 5.85
C ARG A 86 -1.04 11.10 7.35
N THR A 87 -2.08 10.48 7.90
CA THR A 87 -2.13 10.09 9.31
C THR A 87 -1.62 8.67 9.57
N ALA A 88 -1.30 7.91 8.53
CA ALA A 88 -0.90 6.52 8.69
C ALA A 88 0.55 6.38 9.16
N GLU A 89 0.80 5.39 10.03
CA GLU A 89 2.14 5.08 10.49
C GLU A 89 3.01 4.57 9.32
N GLY A 90 4.22 5.12 9.20
CA GLY A 90 5.22 4.67 8.22
C GLY A 90 5.17 5.34 6.86
N ILE A 91 4.28 6.33 6.65
CA ILE A 91 4.22 7.08 5.40
C ILE A 91 4.96 8.41 5.57
N ASP A 92 5.98 8.67 4.75
CA ASP A 92 6.72 9.94 4.78
C ASP A 92 6.11 10.99 3.84
N ARG A 93 5.48 10.57 2.73
CA ARG A 93 4.84 11.47 1.76
C ARG A 93 3.62 10.80 1.10
N VAL A 94 2.57 11.59 0.83
CA VAL A 94 1.41 11.17 0.03
C VAL A 94 1.24 12.10 -1.16
N VAL A 95 1.06 11.52 -2.34
CA VAL A 95 0.88 12.22 -3.62
C VAL A 95 -0.43 11.76 -4.28
N PRO A 96 -1.16 12.66 -4.98
CA PRO A 96 -2.39 12.29 -5.69
C PRO A 96 -2.08 11.49 -6.95
N GLN A 97 -2.88 10.47 -7.21
CA GLN A 97 -2.90 9.78 -8.52
C GLN A 97 -3.30 10.72 -9.65
N GLY A 98 -2.77 10.45 -10.85
CA GLY A 98 -3.09 11.20 -12.06
C GLY A 98 -2.47 12.59 -12.10
N HIS A 99 -1.55 12.91 -11.18
CA HIS A 99 -0.65 14.04 -11.30
C HIS A 99 0.73 13.56 -11.70
N GLU A 100 1.34 14.25 -12.67
CA GLU A 100 2.76 14.11 -12.94
C GLU A 100 3.52 14.71 -11.75
N ASP A 101 3.90 13.84 -10.81
CA ASP A 101 4.78 14.20 -9.71
C ASP A 101 6.19 13.66 -10.04
N ASP A 102 7.17 14.55 -10.12
CA ASP A 102 8.60 14.23 -10.31
C ASP A 102 9.23 13.67 -9.03
N THR A 103 8.45 12.96 -8.22
CA THR A 103 8.95 12.37 -6.99
C THR A 103 9.92 11.26 -7.33
N PHE A 104 11.18 11.45 -6.93
CA PHE A 104 12.21 10.44 -7.04
C PHE A 104 11.95 9.26 -6.11
N TYR A 105 11.95 8.05 -6.66
CA TYR A 105 11.93 6.79 -5.94
C TYR A 105 12.86 5.78 -6.61
N ASP A 106 13.41 4.86 -5.83
CA ASP A 106 14.33 3.82 -6.30
C ASP A 106 13.57 2.56 -6.73
N ALA A 107 12.42 2.31 -6.12
CA ALA A 107 11.54 1.22 -6.49
C ALA A 107 10.07 1.58 -6.28
N ALA A 108 9.17 0.91 -7.00
CA ALA A 108 7.73 1.05 -6.82
C ALA A 108 7.09 -0.31 -6.51
N VAL A 109 6.02 -0.34 -5.71
CA VAL A 109 5.26 -1.54 -5.37
C VAL A 109 3.77 -1.22 -5.42
N GLU A 110 2.94 -2.13 -5.89
CA GLU A 110 1.48 -1.99 -5.82
C GLU A 110 1.01 -2.46 -4.44
N VAL A 111 0.07 -1.75 -3.83
CA VAL A 111 -0.31 -1.96 -2.42
C VAL A 111 -0.82 -3.39 -2.15
N MET A 112 -1.48 -4.03 -3.10
CA MET A 112 -1.98 -5.40 -3.04
C MET A 112 -0.90 -6.47 -3.28
N GLU A 113 0.30 -6.07 -3.71
CA GLU A 113 1.47 -6.96 -3.80
C GLU A 113 2.20 -7.07 -2.44
N LEU A 114 2.00 -6.12 -1.53
CA LEU A 114 2.65 -6.13 -0.21
C LEU A 114 2.37 -7.40 0.61
N PRO A 115 1.14 -7.96 0.64
CA PRO A 115 0.90 -9.27 1.25
C PRO A 115 1.77 -10.38 0.66
N HIS A 116 2.00 -10.39 -0.65
CA HIS A 116 2.87 -11.37 -1.29
C HIS A 116 4.34 -11.14 -0.92
N VAL A 117 4.82 -9.89 -1.00
CA VAL A 117 6.18 -9.48 -0.62
C VAL A 117 6.51 -9.94 0.81
N PHE A 118 5.58 -9.76 1.74
CA PHE A 118 5.76 -10.15 3.14
C PHE A 118 5.28 -11.57 3.48
N ARG A 119 4.93 -12.39 2.48
CA ARG A 119 4.44 -13.77 2.66
C ARG A 119 3.34 -13.85 3.71
N THR A 120 2.35 -13.01 3.50
CA THR A 120 1.26 -12.85 4.45
C THR A 120 0.34 -14.05 4.45
N ASP A 121 -0.06 -14.47 5.64
CA ASP A 121 -1.14 -15.40 5.90
C ASP A 121 -2.07 -14.84 7.01
N ILE A 122 -3.01 -15.67 7.46
CA ILE A 122 -3.96 -15.30 8.52
C ILE A 122 -3.30 -15.10 9.89
N HIS A 123 -2.11 -15.64 10.10
CA HIS A 123 -1.40 -15.62 11.37
C HIS A 123 -0.43 -14.43 11.49
N ASN A 124 0.07 -13.91 10.36
CA ASN A 124 1.10 -12.86 10.34
C ASN A 124 0.63 -11.54 9.69
N ILE A 125 -0.62 -11.45 9.22
CA ILE A 125 -1.16 -10.19 8.70
C ILE A 125 -0.95 -9.06 9.72
N PRO A 126 -0.45 -7.87 9.30
CA PRO A 126 -0.20 -6.78 10.22
C PRO A 126 -1.50 -6.40 10.95
N ALA A 127 -1.50 -6.62 12.25
CA ALA A 127 -2.66 -6.45 13.12
C ALA A 127 -2.48 -5.32 14.14
N ARG A 128 -1.40 -4.53 14.02
CA ARG A 128 -1.18 -3.36 14.88
C ARG A 128 -2.18 -2.27 14.50
N VAL A 129 -3.19 -2.11 15.35
CA VAL A 129 -4.24 -1.10 15.23
C VAL A 129 -4.21 -0.15 16.45
N PRO A 130 -4.53 1.14 16.29
CA PRO A 130 -4.81 1.81 15.02
C PRO A 130 -3.53 2.10 14.22
N TYR A 131 -3.58 1.96 12.90
CA TYR A 131 -2.49 2.36 11.99
C TYR A 131 -2.74 3.73 11.35
N PHE A 132 -3.89 4.36 11.64
CA PHE A 132 -4.18 5.77 11.34
C PHE A 132 -4.29 6.57 12.64
N ARG A 133 -3.71 7.77 12.65
CA ARG A 133 -3.81 8.71 13.78
C ARG A 133 -4.78 9.83 13.44
N ILE A 134 -6.06 9.57 13.67
CA ILE A 134 -7.13 10.52 13.40
C ILE A 134 -7.39 11.32 14.67
N ALA A 135 -7.34 12.66 14.57
CA ALA A 135 -7.79 13.52 15.65
C ALA A 135 -9.33 13.44 15.74
N PRO A 136 -9.91 13.38 16.95
CA PRO A 136 -11.36 13.42 17.10
C PRO A 136 -11.90 14.72 16.50
N GLU A 137 -12.79 14.59 15.51
CA GLU A 137 -13.45 15.73 14.87
C GLU A 137 -14.86 15.87 15.43
N PRO A 138 -15.30 17.08 15.83
CA PRO A 138 -16.65 17.28 16.32
C PRO A 138 -17.65 17.03 15.20
N VAL A 139 -18.43 15.96 15.33
CA VAL A 139 -19.49 15.62 14.38
C VAL A 139 -20.69 16.54 14.63
N SER A 140 -21.07 17.32 13.62
CA SER A 140 -22.30 18.12 13.65
C SER A 140 -23.47 17.25 13.20
N PHE A 141 -24.39 16.96 14.12
CA PHE A 141 -25.62 16.25 13.79
C PHE A 141 -26.63 17.22 13.18
N THR A 142 -27.09 16.93 11.97
CA THR A 142 -28.25 17.62 11.39
C THR A 142 -29.55 17.02 11.95
N ALA A 143 -30.68 17.73 11.82
CA ALA A 143 -32.00 17.20 12.20
C ALA A 143 -32.50 16.01 11.34
N ARG A 144 -31.66 15.48 10.43
CA ARG A 144 -31.91 14.27 9.63
C ARG A 144 -31.15 13.08 10.24
N LEU A 145 -31.67 11.88 10.02
CA LEU A 145 -30.97 10.65 10.40
C LEU A 145 -29.62 10.57 9.65
N ASN A 146 -28.53 10.58 10.40
CA ASN A 146 -27.19 10.38 9.90
C ASN A 146 -26.67 9.04 10.44
N VAL A 147 -26.29 8.11 9.56
CA VAL A 147 -25.69 6.83 9.95
C VAL A 147 -24.20 6.89 9.60
N GLY A 148 -23.35 6.66 10.59
CA GLY A 148 -21.90 6.62 10.44
C GLY A 148 -21.30 5.56 11.36
N LEU A 149 -20.10 5.10 11.03
CA LEU A 149 -19.32 4.18 11.89
C LEU A 149 -18.43 5.03 12.80
N VAL A 150 -18.59 4.87 14.12
CA VAL A 150 -17.74 5.49 15.12
C VAL A 150 -16.93 4.38 15.79
N TRP A 151 -15.61 4.55 15.81
CA TRP A 151 -14.68 3.63 16.49
C TRP A 151 -14.14 4.34 17.73
N HIS A 152 -14.24 3.70 18.89
CA HIS A 152 -13.79 4.21 20.20
C HIS A 152 -12.51 3.52 20.66
#